data_AF-A0A1E3WDT0-F1
#
_entry.id   AF-A0A1E3WDT0-F1
#
_cell.length_a   1.000
_cell.length_b   1.000
_cell.length_c   1.000
_cell.angle_alpha   90.00
_cell.angle_beta   90.00
_cell.angle_gamma   90.00
#
_symmetry.space_group_name_H-M   'P 1'
#
loop_
_entity.id
_entity.type
_entity.pdbx_description
1 polymer ?
#
loop_
_entity_poly.entity_id
_entity_poly.type
_entity_poly.pdbx_seq_one_letter_code
_entity_poly.pdbx_strand_id
1 'polypeptide(L)'
;MHVGFRILHPLFDGMSISWTDDAGVEVGYFENLDADNSVYRLSPFYFMLSNQRTEFRARLDRDACVENFPLLVQLRDGGHTDYLALIVAFGSAPLHPESHDGLGTTWATKCPEGFTEDHVCAMRQVLAPLALALRVVIKDQITRNALNTFHGPLVGGRILSGTIKRGDGERLTAALWYSDLRNSTALADQLSVEGFLDLLNVYFDCAAGAVIEQGGQVLDIVGDAILAFFPSEEVGEEAACAAALRAAMGAQSRLAAMKADGCSRAAEIDFGIGVHFGDVVFGNAGTAERLKFGVIGRAVNEVARNQDMSKLLGQPIVVSDTVADRAGTGQDYRLQSLGMHDLRGMPTARRLWALRT
;
A
#
# COMPACT_ATOMS: atom_id res chain seq x y z
N MET A 1 -16.50 -3.23 24.77
CA MET A 1 -15.05 -3.01 24.99
C MET A 1 -14.51 -2.27 23.79
N HIS A 2 -13.66 -1.27 23.98
CA HIS A 2 -12.97 -0.60 22.89
C HIS A 2 -11.47 -0.61 23.15
N VAL A 3 -10.69 -0.78 22.09
CA VAL A 3 -9.24 -0.81 22.12
C VAL A 3 -8.73 0.17 21.07
N GLY A 4 -7.81 1.05 21.45
CA GLY A 4 -7.23 2.05 20.54
C GLY A 4 -5.73 2.15 20.67
N PHE A 5 -5.05 2.38 19.56
CA PHE A 5 -3.59 2.56 19.49
C PHE A 5 -3.19 3.38 18.25
N ARG A 6 -2.06 4.07 18.35
CA ARG A 6 -1.45 4.78 17.21
C ARG A 6 -0.74 3.75 16.31
N ILE A 7 -0.81 3.95 14.99
CA ILE A 7 -0.09 3.12 14.02
C ILE A 7 0.83 4.00 13.17
N LEU A 8 1.96 3.44 12.73
CA LEU A 8 2.81 4.07 11.74
C LEU A 8 2.32 3.62 10.36
N HIS A 9 1.34 4.34 9.81
CA HIS A 9 0.78 4.05 8.50
C HIS A 9 0.77 5.33 7.63
N PRO A 10 1.18 5.27 6.35
CA PRO A 10 1.26 6.47 5.51
C PRO A 10 -0.10 7.13 5.23
N LEU A 11 -1.20 6.41 5.44
CA LEU A 11 -2.57 6.91 5.22
C LEU A 11 -3.37 7.13 6.51
N PHE A 12 -2.95 6.59 7.67
CA PHE A 12 -3.77 6.57 8.89
C PHE A 12 -2.91 6.82 10.15
N ASP A 13 -3.45 7.53 11.14
CA ASP A 13 -2.75 7.85 12.38
C ASP A 13 -2.98 6.81 13.49
N GLY A 14 -4.07 6.05 13.41
CA GLY A 14 -4.46 5.10 14.45
C GLY A 14 -5.44 4.04 13.97
N MET A 15 -5.59 2.99 14.78
CA MET A 15 -6.56 1.92 14.59
C MET A 15 -7.31 1.69 15.90
N SER A 16 -8.58 1.31 15.78
CA SER A 16 -9.38 0.82 16.90
C SER A 16 -10.06 -0.50 16.60
N ILE A 17 -10.31 -1.24 17.68
CA ILE A 17 -11.13 -2.45 17.68
C ILE A 17 -12.22 -2.22 18.71
N SER A 18 -13.46 -2.19 18.26
CA SER A 18 -14.65 -2.04 19.10
C SER A 18 -15.39 -3.36 19.15
N TRP A 19 -15.83 -3.75 20.34
CA TRP A 19 -16.74 -4.86 20.54
C TRP A 19 -17.98 -4.38 21.31
N THR A 20 -19.15 -4.63 20.74
CA THR A 20 -20.46 -4.39 21.37
C THR A 20 -21.33 -5.65 21.27
N ASP A 21 -22.31 -5.78 22.17
CA ASP A 21 -23.25 -6.91 22.15
C ASP A 21 -24.08 -6.94 20.85
N ASP A 22 -24.37 -5.77 20.28
CA ASP A 22 -25.26 -5.60 19.13
C ASP A 22 -24.54 -5.80 17.79
N ALA A 23 -23.29 -5.31 17.64
CA ALA A 23 -22.57 -5.29 16.37
C ALA A 23 -21.43 -6.32 16.29
N GLY A 24 -21.07 -6.99 17.39
CA GLY A 24 -19.91 -7.86 17.43
C GLY A 24 -18.61 -7.05 17.35
N VAL A 25 -17.62 -7.52 16.59
CA VAL A 25 -16.31 -6.86 16.46
C VAL A 25 -16.27 -5.97 15.23
N GLU A 26 -15.94 -4.70 15.43
CA GLU A 26 -15.72 -3.71 14.39
C GLU A 26 -14.29 -3.16 14.45
N VAL A 27 -13.69 -2.95 13.28
CA VAL A 27 -12.35 -2.37 13.14
C VAL A 27 -12.48 -1.00 12.47
N GLY A 28 -11.91 0.02 13.09
CA GLY A 28 -11.88 1.39 12.58
C GLY A 28 -10.46 1.92 12.41
N TYR A 29 -10.28 2.85 11.46
CA TYR A 29 -9.04 3.60 11.26
C TYR A 29 -9.31 5.08 11.49
N PHE A 30 -8.31 5.80 12.00
CA PHE A 30 -8.41 7.23 12.28
C PHE A 30 -7.42 8.03 11.43
N GLU A 31 -7.86 9.19 10.98
CA GLU A 31 -7.05 10.20 10.31
C GLU A 31 -7.14 11.50 11.11
N ASN A 32 -6.08 12.30 11.08
CA ASN A 32 -6.00 13.63 11.68
C ASN A 32 -6.35 13.66 13.18
N LEU A 33 -5.84 12.70 13.96
CA LEU A 33 -6.11 12.60 15.40
C LEU A 33 -5.78 13.90 16.16
N ASP A 34 -4.75 14.61 15.69
CA ASP A 34 -4.19 15.79 16.34
C ASP A 34 -4.84 17.12 15.89
N ALA A 35 -5.79 17.10 14.94
CA ALA A 35 -6.51 18.29 14.47
C ALA A 35 -7.30 18.99 15.60
N ASP A 36 -7.44 20.32 15.49
CA ASP A 36 -8.22 21.11 16.44
C ASP A 36 -9.69 20.67 16.43
N ASN A 37 -10.29 20.51 17.62
CA ASN A 37 -11.65 19.96 17.85
C ASN A 37 -11.89 18.49 17.48
N SER A 38 -10.85 17.65 17.36
CA SER A 38 -11.07 16.21 17.21
C SER A 38 -11.82 15.62 18.42
N VAL A 39 -12.71 14.67 18.18
CA VAL A 39 -13.42 13.90 19.24
C VAL A 39 -12.42 13.27 20.23
N TYR A 40 -11.21 12.99 19.76
CA TYR A 40 -10.11 12.49 20.57
C TYR A 40 -9.66 13.48 21.67
N ARG A 41 -9.50 14.77 21.39
CA ARG A 41 -9.06 15.78 22.39
C ARG A 41 -10.06 15.94 23.55
N LEU A 42 -11.34 15.67 23.29
CA LEU A 42 -12.42 15.71 24.30
C LEU A 42 -12.65 14.36 24.99
N SER A 43 -11.78 13.36 24.77
CA SER A 43 -11.95 12.02 25.33
C SER A 43 -11.31 11.86 26.71
N PRO A 44 -11.82 10.93 27.56
CA PRO A 44 -11.16 10.54 28.79
C PRO A 44 -9.72 10.06 28.57
N PHE A 45 -9.41 9.44 27.42
CA PHE A 45 -8.05 9.02 27.09
C PHE A 45 -7.08 10.18 26.92
N TYR A 46 -7.48 11.21 26.18
CA TYR A 46 -6.64 12.40 26.01
C TYR A 46 -6.38 13.09 27.35
N PHE A 47 -7.42 13.17 28.19
CA PHE A 47 -7.28 13.65 29.58
C PHE A 47 -6.29 12.80 30.38
N MET A 48 -6.39 11.47 30.32
CA MET A 48 -5.47 10.56 31.01
C MET A 48 -4.02 10.75 30.56
N LEU A 49 -3.77 10.81 29.25
CA LEU A 49 -2.43 11.04 28.69
C LEU A 49 -1.88 12.40 29.11
N SER A 50 -2.68 13.46 29.01
CA SER A 50 -2.28 14.83 29.38
C SER A 50 -1.96 14.97 30.87
N ASN A 51 -2.56 14.13 31.72
CA ASN A 51 -2.39 14.17 33.17
C ASN A 51 -1.56 12.99 33.71
N GLN A 52 -0.87 12.25 32.83
CA GLN A 52 -0.02 11.10 33.18
C GLN A 52 -0.73 10.04 34.04
N ARG A 53 -2.00 9.72 33.72
CA ARG A 53 -2.80 8.70 34.40
C ARG A 53 -2.91 7.44 33.55
N THR A 54 -2.77 6.28 34.20
CA THR A 54 -2.96 4.97 33.57
C THR A 54 -4.37 4.41 33.76
N GLU A 55 -5.18 5.00 34.63
CA GLU A 55 -6.54 4.55 34.92
C GLU A 55 -7.49 5.74 35.11
N PHE A 56 -8.69 5.60 34.57
CA PHE A 56 -9.82 6.47 34.82
C PHE A 56 -11.09 5.62 34.94
N ARG A 57 -11.88 5.88 35.97
CA ARG A 57 -13.16 5.20 36.18
C ARG A 57 -14.22 6.24 36.54
N ALA A 58 -15.41 6.10 35.95
CA ALA A 58 -16.53 6.97 36.22
C ALA A 58 -17.84 6.17 36.25
N ARG A 59 -18.63 6.43 37.29
CA ARG A 59 -20.03 6.00 37.39
C ARG A 59 -20.90 6.94 36.57
N LEU A 60 -21.35 6.44 35.42
CA LEU A 60 -22.04 7.21 34.40
C LEU A 60 -23.37 7.80 34.90
N ASP A 61 -23.96 7.17 35.90
CA ASP A 61 -25.24 7.52 36.50
C ASP A 61 -25.16 8.57 37.63
N ARG A 62 -23.97 8.83 38.20
CA ARG A 62 -23.84 9.68 39.40
C ARG A 62 -22.62 10.59 39.44
N ASP A 63 -21.55 10.28 38.72
CA ASP A 63 -20.32 11.06 38.80
C ASP A 63 -20.42 12.31 37.93
N ALA A 64 -20.25 13.49 38.54
CA ALA A 64 -20.34 14.77 37.85
C ALA A 64 -19.30 14.94 36.72
N CYS A 65 -18.19 14.19 36.75
CA CYS A 65 -17.16 14.24 35.71
C CYS A 65 -17.65 13.77 34.33
N VAL A 66 -18.78 13.06 34.26
CA VAL A 66 -19.38 12.55 33.02
C VAL A 66 -19.68 13.69 32.05
N GLU A 67 -20.17 14.82 32.55
CA GLU A 67 -20.54 15.99 31.73
C GLU A 67 -19.34 16.63 31.02
N ASN A 68 -18.11 16.36 31.48
CA ASN A 68 -16.90 16.88 30.85
C ASN A 68 -16.52 16.13 29.56
N PHE A 69 -17.13 14.97 29.31
CA PHE A 69 -16.72 14.07 28.24
C PHE A 69 -17.94 13.65 27.40
N PRO A 70 -18.10 14.15 26.15
CA PRO A 70 -19.24 13.81 25.29
C PRO A 70 -19.46 12.29 25.11
N LEU A 71 -18.38 11.51 25.04
CA LEU A 71 -18.44 10.05 24.97
C LEU A 71 -19.13 9.43 26.20
N LEU A 72 -18.87 9.93 27.40
CA LEU A 72 -19.46 9.39 28.63
C LEU A 72 -20.94 9.74 28.73
N VAL A 73 -21.32 10.94 28.29
CA VAL A 73 -22.73 11.36 28.13
C VAL A 73 -23.45 10.43 27.17
N GLN A 74 -22.87 10.16 26.00
CA GLN A 74 -23.45 9.24 25.01
C GLN A 74 -23.62 7.82 25.58
N LEU A 75 -22.62 7.30 26.31
CA LEU A 75 -22.71 5.98 26.93
C LEU A 75 -23.81 5.92 28.01
N ARG A 76 -23.92 6.95 28.85
CA ARG A 76 -24.98 7.09 29.85
C ARG A 76 -26.36 7.09 29.19
N ASP A 77 -26.55 7.91 28.16
CA ASP A 77 -27.83 8.03 27.46
C ASP A 77 -28.18 6.73 26.72
N GLY A 78 -27.17 5.94 26.34
CA GLY A 78 -27.29 4.56 25.86
C GLY A 78 -27.53 3.50 26.95
N GLY A 79 -27.77 3.90 28.19
CA GLY A 79 -28.12 3.02 29.32
C GLY A 79 -26.94 2.36 30.04
N HIS A 80 -25.70 2.81 29.80
CA HIS A 80 -24.54 2.32 30.54
C HIS A 80 -24.43 3.02 31.90
N THR A 81 -23.88 2.32 32.88
CA THR A 81 -23.87 2.71 34.30
C THR A 81 -22.47 2.91 34.86
N ASP A 82 -21.45 2.30 34.25
CA ASP A 82 -20.06 2.38 34.70
C ASP A 82 -19.13 2.37 33.48
N TYR A 83 -18.02 3.08 33.60
CA TYR A 83 -17.00 3.24 32.57
C TYR A 83 -15.61 3.10 33.20
N LEU A 84 -14.76 2.28 32.59
CA LEU A 84 -13.37 2.08 32.98
C LEU A 84 -12.48 2.28 31.74
N ALA A 85 -11.50 3.16 31.84
CA ALA A 85 -10.43 3.32 30.88
C ALA A 85 -9.09 2.97 31.51
N LEU A 86 -8.29 2.18 30.80
CA LEU A 86 -6.97 1.73 31.22
C LEU A 86 -5.95 1.96 30.11
N ILE A 87 -4.75 2.40 30.49
CA ILE A 87 -3.62 2.59 29.58
C ILE A 87 -2.45 1.73 30.06
N VAL A 88 -1.86 0.98 29.14
CA VAL A 88 -0.54 0.36 29.30
C VAL A 88 0.45 1.04 28.38
N ALA A 89 1.48 1.65 28.95
CA ALA A 89 2.60 2.18 28.20
C ALA A 89 3.57 1.07 27.81
N PHE A 90 4.16 1.20 26.62
CA PHE A 90 5.28 0.38 26.19
C PHE A 90 6.60 1.09 26.49
N GLY A 91 7.46 0.44 27.27
CA GLY A 91 8.74 1.03 27.67
C GLY A 91 8.60 2.08 28.76
N SER A 92 9.57 2.99 28.85
CA SER A 92 9.67 4.01 29.93
C SER A 92 9.31 5.42 29.48
N ALA A 93 8.74 5.59 28.29
CA ALA A 93 8.35 6.91 27.80
C ALA A 93 7.19 7.48 28.64
N PRO A 94 7.17 8.79 28.93
CA PRO A 94 6.07 9.41 29.63
C PRO A 94 4.77 9.29 28.83
N LEU A 95 3.64 9.16 29.52
CA LEU A 95 2.32 9.24 28.91
C LEU A 95 2.11 10.66 28.36
N HIS A 96 1.93 10.80 27.06
CA HIS A 96 1.72 12.07 26.39
C HIS A 96 0.90 11.89 25.10
N PRO A 97 -0.08 12.77 24.79
CA PRO A 97 -0.96 12.59 23.63
C PRO A 97 -0.24 12.40 22.28
N GLU A 98 0.87 13.10 22.09
CA GLU A 98 1.62 13.09 20.82
C GLU A 98 2.70 12.00 20.73
N SER A 99 3.16 11.47 21.86
CA SER A 99 4.33 10.57 21.90
C SER A 99 4.11 9.26 22.65
N HIS A 100 2.87 8.97 23.03
CA HIS A 100 2.54 7.72 23.72
C HIS A 100 2.65 6.51 22.78
N ASP A 101 3.57 5.59 23.11
CA ASP A 101 3.62 4.22 22.61
C ASP A 101 2.95 3.31 23.65
N GLY A 102 1.79 2.75 23.35
CA GLY A 102 1.02 1.95 24.31
C GLY A 102 -0.36 1.50 23.81
N LEU A 103 -1.10 0.83 24.70
CA LEU A 103 -2.46 0.37 24.47
C LEU A 103 -3.44 1.09 25.40
N GLY A 104 -4.45 1.73 24.83
CA GLY A 104 -5.62 2.19 25.57
C GLY A 104 -6.78 1.19 25.44
N THR A 105 -7.44 0.84 26.54
CA THR A 105 -8.70 0.08 26.53
C THR A 105 -9.79 0.80 27.30
N THR A 106 -11.03 0.71 26.84
CA THR A 106 -12.22 1.17 27.57
C THR A 106 -13.27 0.08 27.66
N TRP A 107 -13.98 0.12 28.77
CA TRP A 107 -14.97 -0.84 29.16
C TRP A 107 -16.17 -0.06 29.68
N ALA A 108 -17.36 -0.42 29.22
CA ALA A 108 -18.61 0.13 29.71
C ALA A 108 -19.58 -1.02 29.96
N THR A 109 -20.46 -0.88 30.95
CA THR A 109 -21.45 -1.91 31.29
C THR A 109 -22.81 -1.28 31.50
N LYS A 110 -23.87 -2.04 31.22
CA LYS A 110 -25.27 -1.71 31.54
C LYS A 110 -25.74 -2.31 32.88
N CYS A 111 -24.89 -3.07 33.57
CA CYS A 111 -25.22 -3.64 34.88
C CYS A 111 -25.51 -2.52 35.90
N PRO A 112 -26.67 -2.49 36.59
CA PRO A 112 -27.01 -1.40 37.52
C PRO A 112 -25.92 -1.09 38.55
N GLU A 113 -25.30 -2.14 39.10
CA GLU A 113 -24.21 -2.04 40.09
C GLU A 113 -22.84 -1.67 39.48
N GLY A 114 -22.73 -1.68 38.16
CA GLY A 114 -21.49 -1.44 37.41
C GLY A 114 -20.47 -2.56 37.52
N PHE A 115 -19.19 -2.19 37.45
CA PHE A 115 -18.09 -3.13 37.63
C PHE A 115 -17.83 -3.36 39.13
N THR A 116 -17.74 -4.62 39.55
CA THR A 116 -17.23 -4.94 40.89
C THR A 116 -15.71 -4.77 40.90
N GLU A 117 -15.10 -4.71 42.09
CA GLU A 117 -13.63 -4.68 42.19
C GLU A 117 -12.97 -5.92 41.59
N ASP A 118 -13.64 -7.08 41.65
CA ASP A 118 -13.16 -8.31 41.02
C ASP A 118 -13.16 -8.19 39.48
N HIS A 119 -14.19 -7.57 38.89
CA HIS A 119 -14.22 -7.29 37.45
C HIS A 119 -13.07 -6.37 37.04
N VAL A 120 -12.86 -5.29 37.77
CA VAL A 120 -11.77 -4.33 37.48
C VAL A 120 -10.40 -5.00 37.64
N CYS A 121 -10.22 -5.82 38.68
CA CYS A 121 -8.99 -6.59 38.89
C CYS A 121 -8.70 -7.53 37.73
N ALA A 122 -9.70 -8.28 37.25
CA ALA A 122 -9.57 -9.15 36.09
C ALA A 122 -9.19 -8.38 34.82
N MET A 123 -9.82 -7.24 34.55
CA MET A 123 -9.49 -6.38 33.40
C MET A 123 -8.05 -5.87 33.47
N ARG A 124 -7.59 -5.43 34.65
CA ARG A 124 -6.19 -5.01 34.87
C ARG A 124 -5.21 -6.16 34.62
N GLN A 125 -5.53 -7.38 35.07
CA GLN A 125 -4.67 -8.56 34.90
C GLN A 125 -4.53 -8.98 33.44
N VAL A 126 -5.60 -8.88 32.65
CA VAL A 126 -5.59 -9.26 31.22
C VAL A 126 -4.92 -8.18 30.36
N LEU A 127 -4.91 -6.93 30.81
CA LEU A 127 -4.47 -5.81 30.00
C LEU A 127 -3.02 -5.91 29.54
N ALA A 128 -2.08 -6.26 30.42
CA ALA A 128 -0.66 -6.36 30.04
C ALA A 128 -0.38 -7.51 29.06
N PRO A 129 -0.86 -8.75 29.28
CA PRO A 129 -0.78 -9.82 28.28
C PRO A 129 -1.45 -9.46 26.95
N LEU A 130 -2.64 -8.85 26.98
CA LEU A 130 -3.35 -8.40 25.78
C LEU A 130 -2.56 -7.33 25.03
N ALA A 131 -2.00 -6.35 25.74
CA ALA A 131 -1.17 -5.30 25.15
C ALA A 131 0.08 -5.86 24.48
N LEU A 132 0.72 -6.88 25.08
CA LEU A 132 1.86 -7.54 24.45
C LEU A 132 1.44 -8.31 23.18
N ALA A 133 0.35 -9.07 23.24
CA ALA A 133 -0.15 -9.83 22.09
C ALA A 133 -0.53 -8.90 20.92
N LEU A 134 -1.28 -7.83 21.22
CA LEU A 134 -1.64 -6.82 20.23
C LEU A 134 -0.40 -6.11 19.67
N ARG A 135 0.59 -5.77 20.51
CA ARG A 135 1.84 -5.17 20.05
C ARG A 135 2.56 -6.05 19.02
N VAL A 136 2.57 -7.38 19.21
CA VAL A 136 3.18 -8.32 18.26
C VAL A 136 2.41 -8.34 16.95
N VAL A 137 1.08 -8.49 17.00
CA VAL A 137 0.23 -8.54 15.79
C VAL A 137 0.31 -7.23 15.00
N ILE A 138 0.23 -6.09 15.68
CA ILE A 138 0.27 -4.76 15.07
C ILE A 138 1.66 -4.51 14.46
N LYS A 139 2.74 -4.88 15.14
CA LYS A 139 4.10 -4.73 14.58
C LYS A 139 4.30 -5.59 13.33
N ASP A 140 3.81 -6.83 13.31
CA ASP A 140 3.85 -7.64 12.08
C ASP A 140 3.06 -6.97 10.96
N GLN A 141 1.84 -6.50 11.26
CA GLN A 141 0.98 -5.83 10.29
C GLN A 141 1.60 -4.53 9.74
N ILE A 142 2.17 -3.67 10.60
CA ILE A 142 2.86 -2.43 10.19
C ILE A 142 4.06 -2.78 9.32
N THR A 143 4.88 -3.76 9.73
CA THR A 143 6.07 -4.17 8.96
C THR A 143 5.65 -4.68 7.58
N ARG A 144 4.60 -5.50 7.52
CA ARG A 144 4.05 -6.03 6.27
C ARG A 144 3.44 -4.96 5.39
N ASN A 145 2.64 -4.06 5.96
CA ASN A 145 2.04 -2.95 5.22
C ASN A 145 3.12 -2.05 4.64
N ALA A 146 4.09 -1.61 5.45
CA ALA A 146 5.20 -0.78 4.99
C ALA A 146 5.99 -1.45 3.87
N LEU A 147 6.40 -2.71 4.04
CA LEU A 147 7.13 -3.45 3.02
C LEU A 147 6.31 -3.63 1.74
N ASN A 148 5.02 -3.93 1.84
CA ASN A 148 4.16 -4.10 0.67
C ASN A 148 3.88 -2.78 -0.05
N THR A 149 3.72 -1.67 0.68
CA THR A 149 3.49 -0.35 0.07
C THR A 149 4.71 0.11 -0.72
N PHE A 150 5.94 -0.12 -0.22
CA PHE A 150 7.16 0.37 -0.86
C PHE A 150 7.82 -0.63 -1.82
N HIS A 151 7.60 -1.94 -1.64
CA HIS A 151 8.25 -2.97 -2.44
C HIS A 151 7.28 -3.92 -3.15
N GLY A 152 5.97 -3.78 -2.92
CA GLY A 152 4.97 -4.73 -3.41
C GLY A 152 4.92 -6.02 -2.58
N PRO A 153 3.83 -6.80 -2.70
CA PRO A 153 3.57 -7.94 -1.82
C PRO A 153 4.57 -9.11 -1.98
N LEU A 154 5.14 -9.33 -3.17
CA LEU A 154 6.12 -10.40 -3.37
C LEU A 154 7.46 -10.07 -2.70
N VAL A 155 8.02 -8.89 -3.02
CA VAL A 155 9.31 -8.47 -2.45
C VAL A 155 9.16 -8.29 -0.95
N GLY A 156 8.09 -7.62 -0.51
CA GLY A 156 7.79 -7.44 0.91
C GLY A 156 7.62 -8.77 1.65
N GLY A 157 6.89 -9.73 1.07
CA GLY A 157 6.73 -11.08 1.61
C GLY A 157 8.06 -11.83 1.75
N ARG A 158 8.90 -11.78 0.71
CA ARG A 158 10.22 -12.45 0.72
C ARG A 158 11.22 -11.78 1.69
N ILE A 159 11.12 -10.47 1.90
CA ILE A 159 11.88 -9.75 2.94
C ILE A 159 11.45 -10.22 4.32
N LEU A 160 10.13 -10.27 4.59
CA LEU A 160 9.59 -10.71 5.88
C LEU A 160 9.97 -12.14 6.23
N SER A 161 9.96 -13.05 5.25
CA SER A 161 10.30 -14.46 5.46
C SER A 161 11.80 -14.72 5.60
N GLY A 162 12.65 -13.70 5.39
CA GLY A 162 14.11 -13.83 5.44
C GLY A 162 14.68 -14.72 4.32
N THR A 163 13.91 -14.96 3.26
CA THR A 163 14.24 -15.92 2.18
C THR A 163 15.26 -15.35 1.18
N ILE A 164 15.66 -14.08 1.30
CA ILE A 164 16.67 -13.48 0.43
C ILE A 164 17.74 -12.77 1.26
N LYS A 165 18.98 -13.28 1.21
CA LYS A 165 20.19 -12.65 1.77
C LYS A 165 20.96 -11.93 0.66
N ARG A 166 21.92 -11.08 1.05
CA ARG A 166 22.79 -10.39 0.09
C ARG A 166 23.54 -11.41 -0.77
N GLY A 167 23.42 -11.30 -2.09
CA GLY A 167 24.02 -12.24 -3.04
C GLY A 167 23.13 -13.43 -3.42
N ASP A 168 21.97 -13.60 -2.76
CA ASP A 168 20.97 -14.55 -3.20
C ASP A 168 20.23 -13.98 -4.42
N GLY A 169 20.10 -14.81 -5.45
CA GLY A 169 19.38 -14.50 -6.66
C GLY A 169 18.75 -15.76 -7.22
N GLU A 170 17.48 -15.67 -7.57
CA GLU A 170 16.72 -16.72 -8.23
C GLU A 170 16.59 -16.37 -9.70
N ARG A 171 16.82 -17.34 -10.58
CA ARG A 171 16.57 -17.14 -12.00
C ARG A 171 15.10 -17.39 -12.27
N LEU A 172 14.40 -16.32 -12.63
CA LEU A 172 13.00 -16.35 -13.01
C LEU A 172 12.89 -16.10 -14.51
N THR A 173 11.87 -16.66 -15.14
CA THR A 173 11.46 -16.27 -16.49
C THR A 173 10.14 -15.49 -16.36
N ALA A 174 10.04 -14.37 -17.07
CA ALA A 174 8.89 -13.47 -16.93
C ALA A 174 8.63 -12.65 -18.19
N ALA A 175 7.37 -12.21 -18.35
CA ALA A 175 7.07 -11.06 -19.19
C ALA A 175 7.38 -9.79 -18.38
N LEU A 176 8.29 -8.98 -18.89
CA LEU A 176 8.67 -7.69 -18.34
C LEU A 176 7.88 -6.58 -19.00
N TRP A 177 7.60 -5.57 -18.21
CA TRP A 177 6.97 -4.32 -18.60
C TRP A 177 7.89 -3.16 -18.22
N TYR A 178 8.07 -2.22 -19.12
CA TYR A 178 8.67 -0.92 -18.82
C TYR A 178 7.77 0.18 -19.39
N SER A 179 7.35 1.14 -18.57
CA SER A 179 6.63 2.31 -19.07
C SER A 179 7.24 3.60 -18.56
N ASP A 180 7.03 4.68 -19.31
CA ASP A 180 7.61 5.99 -19.03
C ASP A 180 6.69 7.08 -19.54
N LEU A 181 6.52 8.14 -18.74
CA LEU A 181 5.69 9.29 -19.08
C LEU A 181 6.39 10.11 -20.20
N ARG A 182 5.64 10.48 -21.23
CA ARG A 182 6.17 11.33 -22.31
C ARG A 182 6.19 12.78 -21.85
N ASN A 183 7.26 13.48 -22.24
CA ASN A 183 7.45 14.91 -21.93
C ASN A 183 7.42 15.25 -20.42
N SER A 184 7.74 14.28 -19.55
CA SER A 184 7.72 14.47 -18.09
C SER A 184 8.58 15.62 -17.61
N THR A 185 9.77 15.81 -18.17
CA THR A 185 10.63 16.96 -17.85
C THR A 185 9.95 18.30 -18.15
N ALA A 186 9.30 18.42 -19.30
CA ALA A 186 8.60 19.65 -19.67
C ALA A 186 7.36 19.88 -18.78
N LEU A 187 6.68 18.81 -18.36
CA LEU A 187 5.57 18.88 -17.41
C LEU A 187 6.06 19.31 -16.02
N ALA A 188 7.20 18.79 -15.56
CA ALA A 188 7.81 19.17 -14.29
C ALA A 188 8.23 20.65 -14.25
N ASP A 189 8.66 21.22 -15.38
CA ASP A 189 9.02 22.64 -15.49
C ASP A 189 7.78 23.57 -15.53
N GLN A 190 6.64 23.07 -15.99
CA GLN A 190 5.41 23.85 -16.18
C GLN A 190 4.46 23.81 -14.99
N LEU A 191 4.43 22.69 -14.26
CA LEU A 191 3.51 22.46 -13.15
C LEU A 191 4.12 22.89 -11.81
N SER A 192 3.27 23.18 -10.83
CA SER A 192 3.72 23.26 -9.44
C SER A 192 4.17 21.87 -8.94
N VAL A 193 4.92 21.83 -7.85
CA VAL A 193 5.36 20.56 -7.23
C VAL A 193 4.17 19.67 -6.90
N GLU A 194 3.12 20.23 -6.29
CA GLU A 194 1.89 19.52 -5.96
C GLU A 194 1.18 19.04 -7.24
N GLY A 195 1.10 19.90 -8.26
CA GLY A 195 0.48 19.56 -9.52
C GLY A 195 1.19 18.45 -10.29
N PHE A 196 2.52 18.41 -10.22
CA PHE A 196 3.32 17.35 -10.83
C PHE A 196 3.17 16.03 -10.06
N LEU A 197 3.15 16.08 -8.72
CA LEU A 197 2.88 14.90 -7.88
C LEU A 197 1.49 14.32 -8.15
N ASP A 198 0.46 15.17 -8.25
CA ASP A 198 -0.89 14.73 -8.62
C ASP A 198 -0.92 14.06 -10.00
N LEU A 199 -0.21 14.63 -10.98
CA LEU A 199 -0.09 14.06 -12.32
C LEU A 199 0.61 12.68 -12.28
N LEU A 200 1.70 12.55 -11.52
CA LEU A 200 2.38 11.26 -11.33
C LEU A 200 1.48 10.22 -10.67
N ASN A 201 0.70 10.60 -9.65
CA ASN A 201 -0.23 9.70 -8.99
C ASN A 201 -1.29 9.17 -9.99
N VAL A 202 -1.89 10.04 -10.80
CA VAL A 202 -2.86 9.63 -11.84
C VAL A 202 -2.19 8.70 -12.87
N TYR A 203 -0.95 8.99 -13.27
CA TYR A 203 -0.20 8.12 -14.17
C TYR A 203 0.07 6.73 -13.56
N PHE A 204 0.53 6.68 -12.31
CA PHE A 204 0.78 5.42 -11.61
C PHE A 204 -0.50 4.60 -11.42
N ASP A 205 -1.63 5.24 -11.07
CA ASP A 205 -2.92 4.56 -10.97
C ASP A 205 -3.37 3.94 -12.30
N CYS A 206 -3.07 4.61 -13.43
CA CYS A 206 -3.34 4.06 -14.76
C CYS A 206 -2.42 2.87 -15.09
N ALA A 207 -1.11 3.07 -14.99
CA ALA A 207 -0.13 2.12 -15.49
C ALA A 207 0.19 1.00 -14.49
N ALA A 208 0.66 1.35 -13.28
CA ALA A 208 0.91 0.36 -12.22
C ALA A 208 -0.39 -0.31 -11.77
N GLY A 209 -1.50 0.43 -11.69
CA GLY A 209 -2.80 -0.16 -11.35
C GLY A 209 -3.26 -1.23 -12.34
N ALA A 210 -3.00 -1.07 -13.65
CA ALA A 210 -3.35 -2.07 -14.66
C ALA A 210 -2.45 -3.32 -14.59
N VAL A 211 -1.18 -3.14 -14.26
CA VAL A 211 -0.26 -4.25 -13.97
C VAL A 211 -0.77 -5.09 -12.81
N ILE A 212 -1.12 -4.45 -11.69
CA ILE A 212 -1.58 -5.13 -10.47
C ILE A 212 -2.90 -5.88 -10.73
N GLU A 213 -3.84 -5.28 -11.46
CA GLU A 213 -5.13 -5.92 -11.79
C GLU A 213 -4.96 -7.21 -12.60
N GLN A 214 -3.94 -7.30 -13.45
CA GLN A 214 -3.64 -8.49 -14.24
C GLN A 214 -2.69 -9.47 -13.54
N GLY A 215 -2.48 -9.31 -12.23
CA GLY A 215 -1.61 -10.19 -11.43
C GLY A 215 -0.11 -9.96 -11.64
N GLY A 216 0.25 -8.88 -12.32
CA GLY A 216 1.64 -8.43 -12.45
C GLY A 216 2.12 -7.74 -11.17
N GLN A 217 3.43 -7.52 -11.10
CA GLN A 217 4.06 -6.91 -9.94
C GLN A 217 4.92 -5.72 -10.36
N VAL A 218 4.71 -4.59 -9.70
CA VAL A 218 5.55 -3.40 -9.85
C VAL A 218 6.81 -3.58 -9.02
N LEU A 219 7.96 -3.61 -9.69
CA LEU A 219 9.26 -3.87 -9.07
C LEU A 219 9.95 -2.59 -8.63
N ASP A 220 9.87 -1.56 -9.47
CA ASP A 220 10.58 -0.32 -9.23
C ASP A 220 9.86 0.83 -9.93
N ILE A 221 9.91 1.99 -9.29
CA ILE A 221 9.46 3.26 -9.85
C ILE A 221 10.68 4.18 -9.85
N VAL A 222 11.17 4.54 -11.03
CA VAL A 222 12.39 5.33 -11.21
C VAL A 222 12.03 6.65 -11.88
N GLY A 223 11.82 7.68 -11.06
CA GLY A 223 11.25 8.94 -11.54
C GLY A 223 9.80 8.71 -11.99
N ASP A 224 9.55 8.92 -13.27
CA ASP A 224 8.27 8.69 -13.96
C ASP A 224 8.23 7.35 -14.73
N ALA A 225 9.25 6.51 -14.58
CA ALA A 225 9.28 5.19 -15.19
C ALA A 225 8.78 4.09 -14.23
N ILE A 226 8.10 3.10 -14.77
CA ILE A 226 7.61 1.91 -14.05
C ILE A 226 8.25 0.68 -14.66
N LEU A 227 8.95 -0.10 -13.84
CA LEU A 227 9.40 -1.45 -14.16
C LEU A 227 8.49 -2.45 -13.45
N ALA A 228 7.88 -3.34 -14.23
CA ALA A 228 7.02 -4.39 -13.72
C ALA A 228 7.31 -5.73 -14.40
N PHE A 229 6.80 -6.81 -13.82
CA PHE A 229 6.92 -8.14 -14.39
C PHE A 229 5.73 -9.05 -14.06
N PHE A 230 5.58 -10.07 -14.90
CA PHE A 230 4.59 -11.13 -14.81
C PHE A 230 5.36 -12.46 -14.81
N PRO A 231 5.57 -13.08 -13.64
CA PRO A 231 6.34 -14.32 -13.55
C PRO A 231 5.62 -15.46 -14.28
N SER A 232 6.37 -16.30 -15.00
CA SER A 232 5.78 -17.41 -15.77
C SER A 232 5.84 -18.76 -15.08
N GLU A 233 6.44 -18.87 -13.89
CA GLU A 233 6.67 -20.16 -13.23
C GLU A 233 5.38 -20.88 -12.84
N GLU A 234 4.41 -20.15 -12.28
CA GLU A 234 3.14 -20.74 -11.82
C GLU A 234 2.09 -20.84 -12.93
N VAL A 235 2.06 -19.86 -13.84
CA VAL A 235 0.98 -19.70 -14.84
C VAL A 235 1.38 -20.11 -16.26
N GLY A 236 2.68 -20.32 -16.52
CA GLY A 236 3.22 -20.59 -17.85
C GLY A 236 3.52 -19.33 -18.67
N GLU A 237 4.34 -19.50 -19.71
CA GLU A 237 4.86 -18.38 -20.53
C GLU A 237 3.75 -17.65 -21.32
N GLU A 238 2.80 -18.41 -21.88
CA GLU A 238 1.67 -17.87 -22.65
C GLU A 238 0.78 -16.98 -21.78
N ALA A 239 0.37 -17.47 -20.61
CA ALA A 239 -0.49 -16.73 -19.69
C ALA A 239 0.20 -15.46 -19.16
N ALA A 240 1.49 -15.53 -18.83
CA ALA A 240 2.26 -14.37 -18.39
C ALA A 240 2.36 -13.30 -19.48
N CYS A 241 2.65 -13.70 -20.73
CA CYS A 241 2.68 -12.78 -21.87
C CYS A 241 1.29 -12.16 -22.14
N ALA A 242 0.23 -12.98 -22.13
CA ALA A 242 -1.12 -12.50 -22.35
C ALA A 242 -1.58 -11.53 -21.24
N ALA A 243 -1.22 -11.79 -19.98
CA ALA A 243 -1.49 -10.88 -18.85
C ALA A 243 -0.78 -9.53 -19.02
N ALA A 244 0.49 -9.53 -19.45
CA ALA A 244 1.23 -8.30 -19.72
C ALA A 244 0.59 -7.47 -20.85
N LEU A 245 0.12 -8.12 -21.92
CA LEU A 245 -0.56 -7.43 -23.03
C LEU A 245 -1.94 -6.89 -22.61
N ARG A 246 -2.73 -7.66 -21.85
CA ARG A 246 -4.00 -7.18 -21.29
C ARG A 246 -3.80 -6.01 -20.34
N ALA A 247 -2.76 -6.04 -19.52
CA ALA A 247 -2.40 -4.91 -18.65
C ALA A 247 -2.06 -3.66 -19.50
N ALA A 248 -1.38 -3.85 -20.63
CA ALA A 248 -0.92 -2.74 -21.47
C ALA A 248 -2.11 -2.04 -22.13
N MET A 249 -3.07 -2.82 -22.61
CA MET A 249 -4.36 -2.30 -23.07
C MET A 249 -5.16 -1.68 -21.93
N GLY A 250 -5.24 -2.34 -20.78
CA GLY A 250 -5.96 -1.86 -19.60
C GLY A 250 -5.47 -0.49 -19.15
N ALA A 251 -4.16 -0.25 -19.15
CA ALA A 251 -3.57 1.04 -18.83
C ALA A 251 -4.00 2.15 -19.80
N GLN A 252 -4.03 1.86 -21.11
CA GLN A 252 -4.50 2.82 -22.12
C GLN A 252 -6.00 3.08 -22.00
N SER A 253 -6.81 2.05 -21.75
CA SER A 253 -8.26 2.16 -21.55
C SER A 253 -8.60 2.97 -20.29
N ARG A 254 -7.87 2.76 -19.18
CA ARG A 254 -8.03 3.53 -17.95
C ARG A 254 -7.73 5.00 -18.17
N LEU A 255 -6.63 5.32 -18.86
CA LEU A 255 -6.30 6.70 -19.21
C LEU A 255 -7.38 7.33 -20.09
N ALA A 256 -7.87 6.59 -21.10
CA ALA A 256 -8.93 7.07 -21.99
C ALA A 256 -10.25 7.33 -21.24
N ALA A 257 -10.62 6.46 -20.30
CA ALA A 257 -11.79 6.65 -19.44
C ALA A 257 -11.64 7.90 -18.55
N MET A 258 -10.50 8.07 -17.88
CA MET A 258 -10.26 9.27 -17.07
C MET A 258 -10.29 10.56 -17.88
N LYS A 259 -9.77 10.55 -19.12
CA LYS A 259 -9.88 11.67 -20.04
C LYS A 259 -11.34 11.97 -20.40
N ALA A 260 -12.14 10.93 -20.65
CA ALA A 260 -13.56 11.07 -20.97
C ALA A 260 -14.40 11.60 -19.78
N ASP A 261 -14.02 11.21 -18.56
CA ASP A 261 -14.66 11.64 -17.31
C ASP A 261 -14.26 13.07 -16.90
N GLY A 262 -13.42 13.75 -17.70
CA GLY A 262 -13.03 15.14 -17.46
C GLY A 262 -11.94 15.32 -16.41
N CYS A 263 -11.18 14.27 -16.07
CA CYS A 263 -10.01 14.41 -15.21
C CYS A 263 -8.98 15.31 -15.90
N SER A 264 -8.77 16.52 -15.37
CA SER A 264 -7.89 17.53 -15.96
C SER A 264 -6.44 17.02 -16.11
N ARG A 265 -5.93 16.33 -15.10
CA ARG A 265 -4.58 15.74 -15.13
C ARG A 265 -4.44 14.61 -16.14
N ALA A 266 -5.48 13.80 -16.33
CA ALA A 266 -5.45 12.74 -17.33
C ALA A 266 -5.26 13.29 -18.74
N ALA A 267 -5.81 14.47 -19.04
CA ALA A 267 -5.65 15.11 -20.36
C ALA A 267 -4.20 15.45 -20.72
N GLU A 268 -3.35 15.70 -19.71
CA GLU A 268 -1.92 16.03 -19.86
C GLU A 268 -1.04 14.78 -20.01
N ILE A 269 -1.58 13.59 -19.70
CA ILE A 269 -0.83 12.34 -19.66
C ILE A 269 -0.79 11.68 -21.05
N ASP A 270 0.43 11.35 -21.46
CA ASP A 270 0.77 10.45 -22.56
C ASP A 270 1.98 9.62 -22.14
N PHE A 271 2.00 8.32 -22.43
CA PHE A 271 3.06 7.43 -21.98
C PHE A 271 3.32 6.29 -22.97
N GLY A 272 4.54 5.76 -22.91
CA GLY A 272 4.96 4.62 -23.71
C GLY A 272 5.08 3.36 -22.86
N ILE A 273 4.73 2.20 -23.43
CA ILE A 273 4.95 0.89 -22.82
C ILE A 273 5.82 0.03 -23.74
N GLY A 274 6.84 -0.58 -23.16
CA GLY A 274 7.62 -1.68 -23.73
C GLY A 274 7.27 -2.99 -23.02
N VAL A 275 7.10 -4.07 -23.78
CA VAL A 275 6.90 -5.42 -23.23
C VAL A 275 7.94 -6.37 -23.83
N HIS A 276 8.54 -7.22 -22.99
CA HIS A 276 9.54 -8.20 -23.41
C HIS A 276 9.45 -9.47 -22.57
N PHE A 277 9.66 -10.64 -23.16
CA PHE A 277 9.72 -11.91 -22.42
C PHE A 277 11.14 -12.44 -22.40
N GLY A 278 11.64 -12.79 -21.22
CA GLY A 278 12.97 -13.38 -21.07
C GLY A 278 13.35 -13.70 -19.62
N ASP A 279 14.56 -14.24 -19.46
CA ASP A 279 15.12 -14.58 -18.16
C ASP A 279 15.66 -13.36 -17.42
N VAL A 280 15.39 -13.34 -16.13
CA VAL A 280 15.92 -12.36 -15.18
C VAL A 280 16.47 -13.06 -13.94
N VAL A 281 17.46 -12.42 -13.32
CA VAL A 281 17.87 -12.77 -11.95
C VAL A 281 17.11 -11.85 -11.02
N PHE A 282 16.19 -12.42 -10.26
CA PHE A 282 15.49 -11.72 -9.19
C PHE A 282 16.28 -11.89 -7.89
N GLY A 283 16.74 -10.80 -7.28
CA GLY A 283 17.56 -10.90 -6.08
C GLY A 283 18.02 -9.58 -5.51
N ASN A 284 18.98 -9.69 -4.59
CA ASN A 284 19.45 -8.57 -3.78
C ASN A 284 20.83 -8.11 -4.25
N ALA A 285 20.91 -6.87 -4.75
CA ALA A 285 22.17 -6.23 -5.10
C ALA A 285 22.38 -4.95 -4.28
N GLY A 286 23.63 -4.71 -3.86
CA GLY A 286 23.99 -3.50 -3.13
C GLY A 286 25.07 -3.71 -2.08
N THR A 287 25.18 -2.74 -1.16
CA THR A 287 26.11 -2.79 -0.03
C THR A 287 25.47 -3.52 1.15
N ALA A 288 26.24 -3.78 2.21
CA ALA A 288 25.71 -4.40 3.43
C ALA A 288 24.62 -3.53 4.11
N GLU A 289 24.72 -2.21 3.95
CA GLU A 289 23.82 -1.23 4.59
C GLU A 289 22.65 -0.82 3.68
N ARG A 290 22.74 -1.10 2.37
CA ARG A 290 21.72 -0.73 1.39
C ARG A 290 21.60 -1.79 0.30
N LEU A 291 20.59 -2.65 0.44
CA LEU A 291 20.20 -3.62 -0.57
C LEU A 291 19.06 -3.06 -1.42
N LYS A 292 19.16 -3.25 -2.73
CA LYS A 292 18.07 -3.06 -3.68
C LYS A 292 17.59 -4.45 -4.11
N PHE A 293 16.30 -4.69 -3.88
CA PHE A 293 15.60 -5.85 -4.41
C PHE A 293 15.13 -5.51 -5.82
N GLY A 294 15.30 -6.43 -6.76
CA GLY A 294 14.79 -6.22 -8.10
C GLY A 294 15.22 -7.30 -9.07
N VAL A 295 14.89 -7.06 -10.34
CA VAL A 295 15.32 -7.90 -11.46
C VAL A 295 16.57 -7.32 -12.09
N ILE A 296 17.52 -8.20 -12.40
CA ILE A 296 18.77 -7.88 -13.07
C ILE A 296 18.89 -8.82 -14.26
N GLY A 297 19.30 -8.30 -15.41
CA GLY A 297 19.59 -9.14 -16.55
C GLY A 297 19.40 -8.43 -17.87
N ARG A 298 19.76 -9.15 -18.94
CA ARG A 298 19.63 -8.65 -20.30
C ARG A 298 18.17 -8.30 -20.65
N ALA A 299 17.21 -9.10 -20.19
CA ALA A 299 15.79 -8.88 -20.47
C ALA A 299 15.29 -7.53 -19.93
N VAL A 300 15.80 -7.07 -18.78
CA VAL A 300 15.48 -5.75 -18.19
C VAL A 300 15.95 -4.61 -19.10
N ASN A 301 17.13 -4.76 -19.69
CA ASN A 301 17.64 -3.80 -20.67
C ASN A 301 16.83 -3.85 -21.97
N GLU A 302 16.46 -5.05 -22.45
CA GLU A 302 15.66 -5.21 -23.67
C GLU A 302 14.26 -4.57 -23.53
N VAL A 303 13.57 -4.76 -22.40
CA VAL A 303 12.25 -4.13 -22.18
C VAL A 303 12.33 -2.60 -22.15
N ALA A 304 13.36 -2.04 -21.52
CA ALA A 304 13.58 -0.58 -21.50
C ALA A 304 13.82 -0.05 -22.92
N ARG A 305 14.55 -0.79 -23.77
CA ARG A 305 14.75 -0.39 -25.18
C ARG A 305 13.50 -0.53 -26.01
N ASN A 306 12.64 -1.51 -25.76
CA ASN A 306 11.34 -1.58 -26.41
C ASN A 306 10.49 -0.36 -26.05
N GLN A 307 10.52 0.07 -24.79
CA GLN A 307 9.83 1.29 -24.37
C GLN A 307 10.40 2.53 -25.05
N ASP A 308 11.73 2.67 -25.14
CA ASP A 308 12.38 3.76 -25.90
C ASP A 308 11.87 3.82 -27.36
N MET A 309 11.71 2.65 -28.00
CA MET A 309 11.19 2.54 -29.37
C MET A 309 9.73 2.98 -29.50
N SER A 310 8.95 2.97 -28.42
CA SER A 310 7.56 3.45 -28.46
C SER A 310 7.50 4.94 -28.83
N LYS A 311 8.47 5.73 -28.35
CA LYS A 311 8.60 7.15 -28.69
C LYS A 311 9.02 7.32 -30.15
N LEU A 312 10.05 6.58 -30.58
CA LEU A 312 10.62 6.66 -31.93
C LEU A 312 9.67 6.19 -33.04
N LEU A 313 8.85 5.17 -32.76
CA LEU A 313 7.92 4.59 -33.73
C LEU A 313 6.51 5.19 -33.64
N GLY A 314 6.28 6.14 -32.73
CA GLY A 314 4.97 6.74 -32.49
C GLY A 314 3.91 5.73 -32.07
N GLN A 315 4.31 4.66 -31.36
CA GLN A 315 3.40 3.62 -30.88
C GLN A 315 3.24 3.75 -29.37
N PRO A 316 2.02 3.64 -28.82
CA PRO A 316 1.83 3.66 -27.36
C PRO A 316 2.44 2.42 -26.71
N ILE A 317 2.35 1.26 -27.38
CA ILE A 317 2.78 -0.03 -26.85
C ILE A 317 3.65 -0.74 -27.90
N VAL A 318 4.88 -1.09 -27.50
CA VAL A 318 5.85 -1.83 -28.31
C VAL A 318 6.20 -3.14 -27.63
N VAL A 319 6.16 -4.22 -28.38
CA VAL A 319 6.28 -5.59 -27.90
C VAL A 319 7.40 -6.30 -28.65
N SER A 320 8.25 -7.07 -27.97
CA SER A 320 9.27 -7.88 -28.65
C SER A 320 8.69 -9.14 -29.29
N ASP A 321 9.41 -9.67 -30.29
CA ASP A 321 9.11 -10.97 -30.92
C ASP A 321 8.90 -12.09 -29.89
N THR A 322 9.70 -12.12 -28.81
CA THR A 322 9.59 -13.18 -27.79
C THR A 322 8.24 -13.23 -27.09
N VAL A 323 7.55 -12.09 -26.95
CA VAL A 323 6.20 -12.00 -26.38
C VAL A 323 5.17 -12.35 -27.45
N ALA A 324 5.36 -11.84 -28.67
CA ALA A 324 4.46 -12.11 -29.80
C ALA A 324 4.36 -13.61 -30.12
N ASP A 325 5.47 -14.33 -30.05
CA ASP A 325 5.53 -15.77 -30.27
C ASP A 325 4.81 -16.59 -29.19
N ARG A 326 4.71 -16.04 -27.96
CA ARG A 326 4.21 -16.75 -26.77
C ARG A 326 2.77 -16.43 -26.42
N ALA A 327 2.33 -15.20 -26.63
CA ALA A 327 1.04 -14.73 -26.16
C ALA A 327 -0.15 -15.43 -26.87
N GLY A 328 0.12 -16.17 -27.95
CA GLY A 328 -0.90 -16.85 -28.74
C GLY A 328 -1.72 -15.87 -29.58
N THR A 329 -2.47 -16.39 -30.56
CA THR A 329 -3.34 -15.58 -31.43
C THR A 329 -4.79 -15.48 -30.91
N GLY A 330 -5.00 -15.75 -29.62
CA GLY A 330 -6.31 -15.93 -28.99
C GLY A 330 -6.88 -14.69 -28.29
N GLN A 331 -7.57 -13.88 -29.08
CA GLN A 331 -8.90 -13.26 -28.83
C GLN A 331 -9.13 -11.83 -28.33
N ASP A 332 -8.20 -11.08 -27.72
CA ASP A 332 -8.55 -9.68 -27.32
C ASP A 332 -7.59 -8.60 -27.83
N TYR A 333 -6.56 -8.95 -28.59
CA TYR A 333 -5.58 -8.00 -29.09
C TYR A 333 -4.99 -8.37 -30.44
N ARG A 334 -4.47 -7.37 -31.17
CA ARG A 334 -3.79 -7.58 -32.45
C ARG A 334 -2.36 -7.08 -32.39
N LEU A 335 -1.41 -7.93 -32.79
CA LEU A 335 0.00 -7.55 -32.92
C LEU A 335 0.33 -7.26 -34.38
N GLN A 336 0.75 -6.02 -34.65
CA GLN A 336 1.18 -5.59 -35.98
C GLN A 336 2.71 -5.51 -36.02
N SER A 337 3.35 -6.23 -36.93
CA SER A 337 4.81 -6.17 -37.09
C SER A 337 5.25 -4.75 -37.46
N LEU A 338 6.25 -4.24 -36.74
CA LEU A 338 6.93 -2.98 -37.01
C LEU A 338 8.24 -3.20 -37.77
N GLY A 339 8.58 -4.45 -38.11
CA GLY A 339 9.83 -4.81 -38.78
C GLY A 339 11.01 -4.97 -37.82
N MET A 340 12.22 -5.01 -38.39
CA MET A 340 13.48 -5.17 -37.67
C MET A 340 14.04 -3.80 -37.26
N HIS A 341 14.46 -3.67 -36.00
CA HIS A 341 15.01 -2.44 -35.44
C HIS A 341 16.29 -2.71 -34.67
N ASP A 342 17.28 -1.83 -34.82
CA ASP A 342 18.49 -1.86 -34.00
C ASP A 342 18.21 -1.24 -32.63
N LEU A 343 18.29 -2.07 -31.59
CA LEU A 343 18.18 -1.61 -30.21
C LEU A 343 19.56 -1.21 -29.70
N ARG A 344 19.66 -0.02 -29.09
CA ARG A 344 20.93 0.47 -28.54
C ARG A 344 21.56 -0.56 -27.59
N GLY A 345 22.81 -0.92 -27.86
CA GLY A 345 23.58 -1.87 -27.05
C GLY A 345 23.25 -3.34 -27.30
N MET A 346 22.40 -3.66 -28.28
CA MET A 346 22.14 -5.03 -28.71
C MET A 346 22.98 -5.38 -29.94
N PRO A 347 23.52 -6.61 -30.02
CA PRO A 347 24.41 -7.02 -31.12
C PRO A 347 23.65 -7.29 -32.44
N THR A 348 22.33 -7.47 -32.38
CA THR A 348 21.50 -7.86 -33.52
C THR A 348 20.18 -7.10 -33.49
N ALA A 349 19.73 -6.67 -34.66
CA ALA A 349 18.38 -6.12 -34.83
C ALA A 349 17.32 -7.07 -34.26
N ARG A 350 16.28 -6.50 -33.67
CA ARG A 350 15.14 -7.24 -33.09
C ARG A 350 13.88 -6.92 -33.86
N ARG A 351 13.02 -7.91 -34.06
CA ARG A 351 11.67 -7.66 -34.56
C ARG A 351 10.82 -7.10 -33.42
N LEU A 352 10.12 -6.02 -33.72
CA LEU A 352 9.18 -5.36 -32.81
C LEU A 352 7.77 -5.41 -33.36
N TRP A 353 6.80 -5.32 -32.46
CA TRP A 353 5.38 -5.36 -32.77
C TRP A 353 4.66 -4.21 -32.05
N ALA A 354 3.67 -3.61 -32.71
CA ALA A 354 2.73 -2.71 -32.06
C ALA A 354 1.53 -3.51 -31.54
N LEU A 355 1.14 -3.28 -30.30
CA LEU A 355 -0.13 -3.75 -29.79
C LEU A 355 -1.25 -2.80 -30.23
N ARG A 356 -2.26 -3.35 -30.92
CA ARG A 356 -3.45 -2.64 -31.35
C ARG A 356 -4.65 -3.17 -30.56
N THR A 357 -5.38 -2.23 -29.97
CA THR A 357 -6.73 -2.41 -29.41
C THR A 357 -7.77 -2.44 -30.52
#